data_AF-A0A975HMB0-F1
#
_entry.id   AF-A0A975HMB0-F1
#
_cell.length_a   1.000
_cell.length_b   1.000
_cell.length_c   1.000
_cell.angle_alpha   90.00
_cell.angle_beta   90.00
_cell.angle_gamma   90.00
#
_symmetry.space_group_name_H-M   'P 1'
#
loop_
_entity.id
_entity.type
_entity.pdbx_description
1 polymer ?
#
loop_
_entity_poly.entity_id
_entity_poly.type
_entity_poly.pdbx_seq_one_letter_code
_entity_poly.pdbx_strand_id
1 'polypeptide(L)'
;MNKTRIENNTFRNLPGFTQFNACVGNNGNPGMAYYARGFMDAALELGAVALQSESVIRLDELVYPISFNVRHGLEVWLKHFLHKLSFIRSKDLYAQPEPGEAKIRLSDDMMVRTHDIKIFWAWFRFNSEQRDGRFLKINEQLDEYVLPITLNALWLSFVLLKPEPRTTDKL
;
A
#
# COMPACT_ATOMS: atom_id res chain seq x y z
N MET A 1 -6.12 -28.21 -20.80
CA MET A 1 -4.69 -28.23 -20.39
C MET A 1 -4.66 -27.99 -18.88
N ASN A 2 -4.37 -29.00 -18.07
CA ASN A 2 -4.24 -28.84 -16.61
C ASN A 2 -2.95 -28.07 -16.31
N LYS A 3 -3.08 -26.81 -15.86
CA LYS A 3 -1.94 -26.02 -15.40
C LYS A 3 -1.46 -26.58 -14.06
N THR A 4 -0.20 -26.98 -13.99
CA THR A 4 0.45 -27.46 -12.77
C THR A 4 0.42 -26.36 -11.71
N ARG A 5 -0.16 -26.67 -10.55
CA ARG A 5 -0.18 -25.83 -9.35
C ARG A 5 1.26 -25.62 -8.87
N ILE A 6 1.74 -24.37 -8.87
CA ILE A 6 3.05 -24.00 -8.33
C ILE A 6 2.82 -23.53 -6.90
N GLU A 7 3.25 -24.29 -5.90
CA GLU A 7 3.23 -23.88 -4.48
C GLU A 7 4.57 -23.22 -4.13
N ASN A 8 4.59 -22.25 -3.21
CA ASN A 8 5.87 -21.76 -2.68
C ASN A 8 6.47 -22.87 -1.82
N ASN A 9 7.78 -22.80 -1.59
CA ASN A 9 8.48 -23.81 -0.82
C ASN A 9 8.13 -23.81 0.68
N THR A 10 7.42 -22.80 1.19
CA THR A 10 7.10 -22.64 2.61
C THR A 10 6.07 -23.67 3.08
N PHE A 11 4.99 -23.93 2.34
CA PHE A 11 4.02 -24.98 2.68
C PHE A 11 3.90 -26.10 1.63
N ARG A 12 4.90 -26.23 0.75
CA ARG A 12 4.93 -27.30 -0.26
C ARG A 12 4.99 -28.68 0.42
N ASN A 13 4.09 -29.58 0.02
CA ASN A 13 4.00 -30.96 0.52
C ASN A 13 3.74 -31.11 2.03
N LEU A 14 3.19 -30.10 2.70
CA LEU A 14 2.72 -30.22 4.10
C LEU A 14 1.23 -30.61 4.11
N PRO A 15 0.87 -31.86 4.46
CA PRO A 15 -0.52 -32.32 4.45
C PRO A 15 -1.39 -31.47 5.39
N GLY A 16 -2.49 -30.92 4.88
CA GLY A 16 -3.41 -30.08 5.66
C GLY A 16 -2.99 -28.61 5.80
N PHE A 17 -1.84 -28.19 5.25
CA PHE A 17 -1.38 -26.80 5.30
C PHE A 17 -1.36 -26.11 3.93
N THR A 18 -1.67 -26.85 2.88
CA THR A 18 -1.71 -26.37 1.50
C THR A 18 -2.63 -25.17 1.27
N GLN A 19 -3.69 -25.01 2.08
CA GLN A 19 -4.57 -23.84 2.03
C GLN A 19 -3.94 -22.53 2.55
N PHE A 20 -2.83 -22.62 3.29
CA PHE A 20 -2.10 -21.46 3.82
C PHE A 20 -0.99 -20.97 2.87
N ASN A 21 -0.78 -21.66 1.75
CA ASN A 21 0.04 -21.11 0.68
C ASN A 21 -0.64 -19.84 0.15
N ALA A 22 0.08 -18.72 0.25
CA ALA A 22 -0.28 -17.52 -0.51
C ALA A 22 -0.42 -17.85 -2.01
N CYS A 23 -1.06 -16.99 -2.80
CA CYS A 23 -1.21 -17.20 -4.23
C CYS A 23 0.16 -17.17 -4.94
N VAL A 24 0.76 -18.34 -5.15
CA VAL A 24 2.07 -18.50 -5.80
C VAL A 24 1.87 -19.02 -7.22
N GLY A 25 2.55 -18.41 -8.19
CA GLY A 25 2.48 -18.83 -9.61
C GLY A 25 1.09 -18.65 -10.24
N ASN A 26 0.60 -19.70 -10.91
CA ASN A 26 -0.73 -19.71 -11.56
C ASN A 26 -1.89 -19.96 -10.59
N ASN A 27 -1.62 -20.16 -9.29
CA ASN A 27 -2.68 -20.29 -8.30
C ASN A 27 -3.30 -18.93 -8.05
N GLY A 28 -4.38 -18.67 -8.78
CA GLY A 28 -5.26 -17.55 -8.53
C GLY A 28 -4.59 -16.19 -8.63
N ASN A 29 -3.83 -15.90 -9.70
CA ASN A 29 -3.36 -14.55 -10.02
C ASN A 29 -4.56 -13.59 -10.10
N PRO A 30 -4.97 -12.95 -8.99
CA PRO A 30 -6.28 -12.36 -8.87
C PRO A 30 -6.23 -10.88 -9.31
N GLY A 31 -5.09 -10.46 -9.87
CA GLY A 31 -4.79 -9.10 -10.25
C GLY A 31 -4.28 -8.24 -9.09
N MET A 32 -3.68 -7.11 -9.47
CA MET A 32 -3.07 -6.14 -8.56
C MET A 32 -4.04 -5.61 -7.50
N ALA A 33 -5.31 -5.41 -7.85
CA ALA A 33 -6.34 -4.92 -6.90
C ALA A 33 -6.62 -5.91 -5.76
N TYR A 34 -6.65 -7.21 -6.06
CA TYR A 34 -6.86 -8.23 -5.02
C TYR A 34 -5.65 -8.28 -4.08
N TYR A 35 -4.44 -8.21 -4.64
CA TYR A 35 -3.22 -8.15 -3.84
C TYR A 35 -3.23 -6.93 -2.92
N ALA A 36 -3.49 -5.75 -3.47
CA ALA A 36 -3.60 -4.50 -2.70
C ALA A 36 -4.63 -4.61 -1.57
N ARG A 37 -5.80 -5.18 -1.85
CA ARG A 37 -6.84 -5.44 -0.84
C ARG A 37 -6.34 -6.37 0.26
N GLY A 38 -5.66 -7.47 -0.08
CA GLY A 38 -5.13 -8.40 0.91
C GLY A 38 -4.18 -7.75 1.92
N PHE A 39 -3.33 -6.80 1.50
CA PHE A 39 -2.50 -6.02 2.44
C PHE A 39 -3.34 -5.12 3.35
N MET A 40 -4.34 -4.42 2.80
CA MET A 40 -5.20 -3.55 3.60
C MET A 40 -6.02 -4.37 4.62
N ASP A 41 -6.57 -5.51 4.19
CA ASP A 41 -7.32 -6.42 5.07
C ASP A 41 -6.41 -6.95 6.18
N ALA A 42 -5.18 -7.37 5.86
CA ALA A 42 -4.21 -7.82 6.86
C ALA A 42 -3.86 -6.70 7.87
N ALA A 43 -3.69 -5.45 7.42
CA ALA A 43 -3.46 -4.32 8.32
C ALA A 43 -4.64 -4.09 9.28
N LEU A 44 -5.88 -4.22 8.80
CA LEU A 44 -7.08 -4.07 9.61
C LEU A 44 -7.21 -5.18 10.65
N GLU A 45 -6.98 -6.43 10.27
CA GLU A 45 -7.01 -7.58 11.18
C GLU A 45 -5.93 -7.45 12.28
N LEU A 46 -4.70 -7.08 11.90
CA LEU A 46 -3.62 -6.82 12.87
C LEU A 46 -3.95 -5.64 13.78
N GLY A 47 -4.57 -4.59 13.25
CA GLY A 47 -5.06 -3.45 14.04
C GLY A 47 -6.12 -3.84 15.05
N ALA A 48 -7.07 -4.72 14.67
CA ALA A 48 -8.07 -5.25 15.58
C ALA A 48 -7.46 -6.06 16.72
N VAL A 49 -6.46 -6.91 16.42
CA VAL A 49 -5.69 -7.63 17.44
C VAL A 49 -4.93 -6.68 18.36
N ALA A 50 -4.31 -5.64 17.80
CA ALA A 50 -3.57 -4.65 18.57
C ALA A 50 -4.48 -3.89 19.56
N LEU A 51 -5.69 -3.51 19.14
CA LEU A 51 -6.68 -2.83 20.00
C LEU A 51 -7.19 -3.70 21.16
N GLN A 52 -7.14 -5.02 21.00
CA GLN A 52 -7.54 -5.98 22.05
C GLN A 52 -6.38 -6.40 22.96
N SER A 53 -5.15 -5.97 22.66
CA SER A 53 -3.97 -6.36 23.43
C SER A 53 -3.84 -5.52 24.70
N GLU A 54 -3.81 -6.19 25.86
CA GLU A 54 -3.45 -5.56 27.14
C GLU A 54 -1.91 -5.40 27.31
N SER A 55 -1.13 -5.99 26.41
CA SER A 55 0.33 -5.94 26.43
C SER A 55 0.87 -4.83 25.54
N VAL A 56 1.55 -3.86 26.15
CA VAL A 56 2.25 -2.77 25.45
C VAL A 56 3.36 -3.30 24.53
N ILE A 57 4.11 -4.31 24.98
CA ILE A 57 5.19 -4.93 24.18
C ILE A 57 4.62 -5.50 22.87
N ARG A 58 3.46 -6.16 22.93
CA ARG A 58 2.79 -6.68 21.73
C ARG A 58 2.28 -5.57 20.81
N LEU A 59 1.88 -4.42 21.35
CA LEU A 59 1.46 -3.28 20.53
C LEU A 59 2.63 -2.71 19.73
N ASP A 60 3.78 -2.52 20.40
CA ASP A 60 5.02 -2.03 19.76
C ASP A 60 5.53 -3.00 18.69
N GLU A 61 5.30 -4.30 18.85
CA GLU A 61 5.65 -5.28 17.82
C GLU A 61 4.68 -5.26 16.64
N LEU A 62 3.37 -5.07 16.90
CA LEU A 62 2.32 -5.09 15.87
C LEU A 62 2.26 -3.83 15.01
N VAL A 63 2.73 -2.68 15.51
CA VAL A 63 2.71 -1.43 14.72
C VAL A 63 3.52 -1.53 13.42
N TYR A 64 4.65 -2.26 13.45
CA TYR A 64 5.51 -2.43 12.27
C TYR A 64 4.83 -3.21 11.14
N PRO A 65 4.30 -4.43 11.35
CA PRO A 65 3.59 -5.15 10.30
C PRO A 65 2.30 -4.44 9.88
N ILE A 66 1.58 -3.74 10.77
CA ILE A 66 0.43 -2.90 10.36
C ILE A 66 0.88 -1.83 9.37
N SER A 67 1.91 -1.06 9.73
CA SER A 67 2.43 0.04 8.91
C SER A 67 2.97 -0.46 7.57
N PHE A 68 3.68 -1.58 7.58
CA PHE A 68 4.17 -2.23 6.36
C PHE A 68 3.02 -2.60 5.41
N ASN A 69 1.97 -3.24 5.95
CA ASN A 69 0.82 -3.66 5.17
C ASN A 69 0.06 -2.46 4.58
N VAL A 70 -0.20 -1.41 5.37
CA VAL A 70 -0.83 -0.18 4.86
C VAL A 70 0.00 0.46 3.74
N ARG A 71 1.31 0.64 3.97
CA ARG A 71 2.22 1.26 3.00
C ARG A 71 2.23 0.47 1.69
N HIS A 72 2.43 -0.84 1.77
CA HIS A 72 2.52 -1.67 0.57
C HIS A 72 1.17 -1.79 -0.14
N GLY A 73 0.07 -1.96 0.59
CA GLY A 73 -1.28 -1.98 0.02
C GLY A 73 -1.60 -0.70 -0.76
N LEU A 74 -1.26 0.47 -0.20
CA LEU A 74 -1.45 1.74 -0.86
C LEU A 74 -0.59 1.89 -2.13
N GLU A 75 0.68 1.49 -2.08
CA GLU A 75 1.56 1.49 -3.25
C GLU A 75 0.96 0.66 -4.41
N VAL A 76 0.51 -0.56 -4.10
CA VAL A 76 -0.08 -1.46 -5.08
C VAL A 76 -1.42 -0.91 -5.61
N TRP A 77 -2.24 -0.26 -4.76
CA TRP A 77 -3.45 0.44 -5.21
C TRP A 77 -3.15 1.59 -6.16
N LEU A 78 -2.15 2.43 -5.86
CA LEU A 78 -1.77 3.54 -6.73
C LEU A 78 -1.26 3.05 -8.07
N LYS A 79 -0.45 1.97 -8.09
CA LYS A 79 -0.05 1.29 -9.33
C LYS A 79 -1.27 0.81 -10.12
N HIS A 80 -2.24 0.22 -9.44
CA HIS A 80 -3.47 -0.26 -10.06
C HIS A 80 -4.27 0.89 -10.68
N PHE A 81 -4.48 1.98 -9.92
CA PHE A 81 -5.26 3.12 -10.39
C PHE A 81 -4.56 3.87 -11.52
N LEU A 82 -3.24 4.04 -11.48
CA LEU A 82 -2.46 4.54 -12.61
C LEU A 82 -2.70 3.71 -13.87
N HIS A 83 -2.61 2.38 -13.75
CA HIS A 83 -2.92 1.49 -14.86
C HIS A 83 -4.37 1.67 -15.34
N LYS A 84 -5.34 1.87 -14.44
CA LYS A 84 -6.74 2.16 -14.83
C LYS A 84 -6.93 3.48 -15.56
N LEU A 85 -6.14 4.51 -15.26
CA LEU A 85 -6.18 5.78 -15.99
C LEU A 85 -5.79 5.61 -17.46
N SER A 86 -4.94 4.64 -17.81
CA SER A 86 -4.59 4.35 -19.22
C SER A 86 -5.80 3.95 -20.09
N PHE A 87 -6.92 3.56 -19.48
CA PHE A 87 -8.16 3.25 -20.20
C PHE A 87 -9.08 4.46 -20.36
N ILE A 88 -8.73 5.62 -19.80
CA ILE A 88 -9.55 6.83 -19.80
C ILE A 88 -8.88 7.89 -20.68
N ARG A 89 -9.54 8.25 -21.79
CA ARG A 89 -9.14 9.26 -22.80
C ARG A 89 -7.81 9.02 -23.53
N SER A 90 -6.78 8.52 -22.86
CA SER A 90 -5.47 8.21 -23.44
C SER A 90 -4.82 7.03 -22.73
N LYS A 91 -4.14 6.18 -23.52
CA LYS A 91 -3.29 5.08 -23.04
C LYS A 91 -1.99 5.54 -22.40
N ASP A 92 -1.54 6.75 -22.74
CA ASP A 92 -0.22 7.22 -22.34
C ASP A 92 -0.27 7.83 -20.94
N LEU A 93 0.57 7.31 -20.07
CA LEU A 93 0.79 7.83 -18.73
C LEU A 93 2.14 8.56 -18.70
N TYR A 94 2.26 9.59 -17.87
CA TYR A 94 3.47 10.40 -17.79
C TYR A 94 3.92 10.61 -16.35
N ALA A 95 5.22 10.66 -16.13
CA ALA A 95 5.76 11.18 -14.88
C ALA A 95 5.32 12.65 -14.74
N GLN A 96 5.13 13.10 -13.50
CA GLN A 96 4.94 14.52 -13.24
C GLN A 96 6.24 15.24 -13.66
N PRO A 97 6.18 16.15 -14.65
CA PRO A 97 7.37 16.91 -15.05
C PRO A 97 7.65 18.00 -14.01
N GLU A 98 8.93 18.29 -13.79
CA GLU A 98 9.32 19.52 -13.09
C GLU A 98 9.11 20.74 -14.00
N PRO A 99 8.96 21.95 -13.42
CA PRO A 99 8.77 23.17 -14.22
C PRO A 99 9.90 23.37 -15.24
N GLY A 100 9.53 23.44 -16.53
CA GLY A 100 10.47 23.61 -17.63
C GLY A 100 11.01 22.31 -18.25
N GLU A 101 10.66 21.14 -17.68
CA GLU A 101 11.05 19.84 -18.23
C GLU A 101 9.99 19.25 -19.16
N ALA A 102 10.45 18.42 -20.11
CA ALA A 102 9.57 17.67 -20.99
C ALA A 102 8.85 16.54 -20.23
N LYS A 103 7.61 16.22 -20.62
CA LYS A 103 6.87 15.08 -20.07
C LYS A 103 7.59 13.77 -20.43
N ILE A 104 7.92 12.96 -19.43
CA ILE A 104 8.47 11.61 -19.62
C ILE A 104 7.32 10.62 -19.56
N ARG A 105 7.17 9.77 -20.58
CA ARG A 105 6.16 8.70 -20.58
C ARG A 105 6.56 7.62 -19.58
N LEU A 106 5.61 7.19 -18.73
CA LEU A 106 5.83 6.09 -17.79
C LEU A 106 5.96 4.78 -18.56
N SER A 107 7.04 4.06 -18.29
CA SER A 107 7.23 2.68 -18.72
C SER A 107 6.86 1.71 -17.60
N ASP A 108 6.60 0.46 -17.96
CA ASP A 108 6.36 -0.61 -16.97
C ASP A 108 7.58 -0.81 -16.05
N ASP A 109 8.81 -0.63 -16.55
CA ASP A 109 10.04 -0.70 -15.75
C ASP A 109 10.06 0.35 -14.63
N MET A 110 9.69 1.60 -14.95
CA MET A 110 9.57 2.66 -13.95
C MET A 110 8.54 2.30 -12.88
N MET A 111 7.38 1.76 -13.29
CA MET A 111 6.32 1.33 -12.37
C MET A 111 6.77 0.18 -11.46
N VAL A 112 7.59 -0.74 -11.96
CA VAL A 112 8.11 -1.88 -11.19
C VAL A 112 9.19 -1.45 -10.20
N ARG A 113 10.15 -0.62 -10.64
CA ARG A 113 11.33 -0.25 -9.83
C ARG A 113 11.04 0.83 -8.79
N THR A 114 10.00 1.63 -8.99
CA THR A 114 9.56 2.62 -8.00
C THR A 114 8.77 1.93 -6.87
N HIS A 115 9.15 2.25 -5.63
CA HIS A 115 8.50 1.81 -4.39
C HIS A 115 8.24 3.00 -3.44
N ASP A 116 8.04 4.18 -4.03
CA ASP A 116 7.79 5.43 -3.33
C ASP A 116 6.36 5.89 -3.61
N ILE A 117 5.53 5.87 -2.57
CA ILE A 117 4.13 6.31 -2.61
C ILE A 117 4.03 7.77 -3.03
N LYS A 118 4.97 8.63 -2.62
CA LYS A 118 4.95 10.05 -2.98
C LYS A 118 5.04 10.22 -4.48
N ILE A 119 5.93 9.45 -5.10
CA ILE A 119 6.14 9.44 -6.55
C ILE A 119 4.90 8.89 -7.26
N PHE A 120 4.35 7.76 -6.80
CA PHE A 120 3.14 7.20 -7.40
C PHE A 120 1.93 8.13 -7.26
N TRP A 121 1.78 8.81 -6.13
CA TRP A 121 0.72 9.78 -5.91
C TRP A 121 0.86 10.98 -6.84
N ALA A 122 2.06 11.54 -6.95
CA ALA A 122 2.38 12.60 -7.91
C ALA A 122 2.01 12.21 -9.35
N TRP A 123 2.39 11.00 -9.78
CA TRP A 123 2.03 10.49 -11.10
C TRP A 123 0.53 10.30 -11.25
N PHE A 124 -0.16 9.75 -10.26
CA PHE A 124 -1.61 9.55 -10.30
C PHE A 124 -2.34 10.88 -10.43
N ARG A 125 -2.00 11.87 -9.60
CA ARG A 125 -2.60 13.20 -9.64
C ARG A 125 -2.42 13.85 -10.99
N PHE A 126 -1.18 13.93 -11.47
CA PHE A 126 -0.87 14.49 -12.77
C PHE A 126 -1.68 13.82 -13.88
N ASN A 127 -1.70 12.49 -13.94
CA ASN A 127 -2.40 11.78 -15.02
C ASN A 127 -3.92 11.85 -14.92
N SER A 128 -4.48 11.86 -13.72
CA SER A 128 -5.93 11.90 -13.49
C SER A 128 -6.51 13.28 -13.82
N GLU A 129 -5.84 14.35 -13.42
CA GLU A 129 -6.27 15.75 -13.67
C GLU A 129 -6.20 16.11 -15.15
N GLN A 130 -5.19 15.61 -15.88
CA GLN A 130 -5.11 15.77 -17.34
C GLN A 130 -6.26 15.04 -18.07
N ARG A 131 -6.87 14.04 -17.42
CA ARG A 131 -7.98 13.26 -17.98
C ARG A 131 -9.34 13.78 -17.58
N ASP A 132 -9.52 14.32 -16.39
CA ASP A 132 -10.79 14.90 -15.97
C ASP A 132 -10.57 15.93 -14.85
N GLY A 133 -11.05 17.15 -15.06
CA GLY A 133 -10.87 18.25 -14.10
C GLY A 133 -11.53 18.00 -12.75
N ARG A 134 -12.51 17.09 -12.64
CA ARG A 134 -13.10 16.70 -11.36
C ARG A 134 -12.08 16.04 -10.43
N PHE A 135 -11.02 15.44 -10.97
CA PHE A 135 -9.95 14.87 -10.16
C PHE A 135 -9.16 15.91 -9.37
N LEU A 136 -9.11 17.18 -9.78
CA LEU A 136 -8.42 18.23 -9.00
C LEU A 136 -8.95 18.26 -7.56
N LYS A 137 -10.27 18.45 -7.41
CA LYS A 137 -10.92 18.51 -6.09
C LYS A 137 -10.84 17.18 -5.33
N ILE A 138 -10.99 16.05 -6.03
CA ILE A 138 -10.91 14.72 -5.39
C ILE A 138 -9.50 14.47 -4.87
N ASN A 139 -8.47 14.81 -5.66
CA ASN A 139 -7.08 14.63 -5.29
C ASN A 139 -6.69 15.54 -4.11
N GLU A 140 -7.15 16.78 -4.08
CA GLU A 140 -6.99 17.69 -2.93
C GLU A 140 -7.57 17.08 -1.65
N GLN A 141 -8.74 16.43 -1.71
CA GLN A 141 -9.32 15.75 -0.55
C GLN A 141 -8.52 14.51 -0.14
N LEU A 142 -7.93 13.80 -1.10
CA LEU A 142 -7.14 12.59 -0.85
C LEU A 142 -5.73 12.90 -0.33
N ASP A 143 -5.21 14.11 -0.55
CA ASP A 143 -3.91 14.54 -0.01
C ASP A 143 -3.82 14.37 1.51
N GLU A 144 -4.93 14.66 2.24
CA GLU A 144 -5.02 14.50 3.70
C GLU A 144 -4.69 13.07 4.15
N TYR A 145 -5.02 12.07 3.35
CA TYR A 145 -4.83 10.66 3.70
C TYR A 145 -3.55 10.08 3.11
N VAL A 146 -3.17 10.47 1.90
CA VAL A 146 -2.03 9.89 1.20
C VAL A 146 -0.70 10.50 1.67
N LEU A 147 -0.64 11.82 1.85
CA LEU A 147 0.61 12.51 2.19
C LEU A 147 1.20 12.08 3.54
N PRO A 148 0.42 11.89 4.62
CA PRO A 148 0.98 11.43 5.89
C PRO A 148 1.67 10.06 5.80
N ILE A 149 1.16 9.17 4.93
CA ILE A 149 1.70 7.83 4.70
C ILE A 149 3.01 7.88 3.87
N THR A 150 3.18 8.95 3.08
CA THR A 150 4.39 9.15 2.25
C THR A 150 5.59 9.62 3.06
N LEU A 151 5.35 10.37 4.13
CA LEU A 151 6.39 10.72 5.09
C LEU A 151 6.78 9.44 5.85
N ASN A 152 8.04 9.32 6.24
CA ASN A 152 8.48 8.35 7.25
C ASN A 152 7.77 8.58 8.62
N ALA A 153 6.68 9.34 8.69
CA ALA A 153 6.02 9.83 9.88
C ALA A 153 5.15 8.80 10.60
N LEU A 154 4.80 7.64 9.99
CA LEU A 154 4.31 6.52 10.81
C LEU A 154 5.31 6.15 11.91
N TRP A 155 6.62 6.34 11.69
CA TRP A 155 7.62 6.22 12.75
C TRP A 155 7.56 7.35 13.76
N LEU A 156 7.47 8.62 13.35
CA LEU A 156 7.48 9.75 14.30
C LEU A 156 6.19 9.86 15.13
N SER A 157 5.02 9.59 14.55
CA SER A 157 3.74 9.68 15.27
C SER A 157 3.55 8.57 16.30
N PHE A 158 4.07 7.36 16.05
CA PHE A 158 4.02 6.27 17.03
C PHE A 158 5.16 6.34 18.07
N VAL A 159 6.36 6.79 17.69
CA VAL A 159 7.47 7.00 18.64
C VAL A 159 7.23 8.20 19.56
N LEU A 160 6.39 9.17 19.17
CA LEU A 160 6.01 10.33 20.00
C LEU A 160 4.76 10.12 20.86
N LEU A 161 4.06 9.00 20.75
CA LEU A 161 3.11 8.54 21.77
C LEU A 161 3.90 7.96 22.96
N LYS A 162 4.70 8.81 23.62
CA LYS A 162 5.20 8.48 24.96
C LYS A 162 3.99 8.33 25.89
N PRO A 163 3.93 7.31 26.75
CA PRO A 163 2.95 7.30 27.81
C PRO A 163 3.19 8.55 28.69
N GLU A 164 2.15 9.36 28.87
CA GLU A 164 2.09 10.33 29.98
C GLU A 164 2.57 9.63 31.26
N PRO A 165 3.48 10.24 32.05
CA PRO A 165 3.92 9.63 33.28
C PRO A 165 2.69 9.45 34.18
N ARG A 166 2.37 8.20 34.53
CA ARG A 166 1.39 7.91 35.58
C ARG A 166 1.86 8.64 36.83
N THR A 167 1.09 9.63 37.27
CA THR A 167 1.18 10.16 38.62
C THR A 167 1.07 8.97 39.56
N THR A 168 2.18 8.60 40.17
CA THR A 168 2.18 7.75 41.36
C THR A 168 1.49 8.55 42.44
N ASP A 169 0.20 8.28 42.64
CA ASP A 169 -0.46 8.65 43.87
C ASP A 169 0.29 7.98 45.02
N LYS A 170 0.78 8.84 45.91
CA LYS A 170 1.48 8.48 47.14
C LYS A 170 0.50 7.72 48.02
N LEU A 171 0.87 6.49 48.41
CA LEU A 171 0.42 5.87 49.66
C LEU A 171 1.36 6.28 50.79
#